data_AF-A0A6B3TL19-F1
#
_entry.id   AF-A0A6B3TL19-F1
#
_cell.length_a   1.000
_cell.length_b   1.000
_cell.length_c   1.000
_cell.angle_alpha   90.00
_cell.angle_beta   90.00
_cell.angle_gamma   90.00
#
_symmetry.space_group_name_H-M   'P 1'
#
loop_
_entity.id
_entity.type
_entity.pdbx_description
1 polymer ?
#
loop_
_entity_poly.entity_id
_entity_poly.type
_entity_poly.pdbx_seq_one_letter_code
_entity_poly.pdbx_strand_id
1 'polypeptide(L)'
;MEQIIKKLKEDARNSWSGELGEQRAEELEKYLRNKLQEYSNALKMPQKEILEAWEKDRTYSAINYYQEANQPSFKADKVIVFETVDELYQAIGDKKFRCASCGGISTNPYECNSGEEISKGKICDWKVYGLFGDLGKGVYVYIKDKLRGETIFTPISWEKVNA
;
A
#
# COMPACT_ATOMS: atom_id res chain seq x y z
N MET A 1 -13.20 2.30 -17.52
CA MET A 1 -13.45 2.75 -16.14
C MET A 1 -14.86 2.40 -15.69
N GLU A 2 -15.92 3.02 -16.21
CA GLU A 2 -17.31 2.77 -15.75
C GLU A 2 -17.75 1.30 -15.82
N GLN A 3 -17.36 0.56 -16.87
CA GLN A 3 -17.64 -0.88 -16.95
C GLN A 3 -16.93 -1.70 -15.85
N ILE A 4 -15.70 -1.32 -15.49
CA ILE A 4 -14.93 -1.95 -14.41
C ILE A 4 -15.60 -1.66 -13.07
N ILE A 5 -15.92 -0.39 -12.81
CA ILE A 5 -16.62 0.03 -11.58
C ILE A 5 -17.97 -0.70 -11.46
N LYS A 6 -18.75 -0.78 -12.54
CA LYS A 6 -20.03 -1.50 -12.54
C LYS A 6 -19.86 -2.97 -12.17
N LYS A 7 -18.84 -3.64 -12.70
CA LYS A 7 -18.53 -5.03 -12.35
C LYS A 7 -18.14 -5.15 -10.88
N LEU A 8 -17.25 -4.29 -10.39
CA LEU A 8 -16.82 -4.29 -8.99
C LEU A 8 -17.97 -4.03 -8.01
N LYS A 9 -18.91 -3.14 -8.37
CA LYS A 9 -20.15 -2.94 -7.60
C LYS A 9 -20.98 -4.21 -7.52
N GLU A 10 -21.12 -4.93 -8.63
CA GLU A 10 -21.86 -6.18 -8.65
C GLU A 10 -21.18 -7.27 -7.81
N ASP A 11 -19.85 -7.36 -7.87
CA ASP A 11 -19.07 -8.28 -7.03
C ASP A 11 -19.22 -7.93 -5.53
N ALA A 12 -19.23 -6.64 -5.19
CA ALA A 12 -19.48 -6.14 -3.84
C ALA A 12 -20.90 -6.45 -3.36
N ARG A 13 -21.90 -6.21 -4.22
CA ARG A 13 -23.31 -6.50 -3.95
C ARG A 13 -23.49 -7.98 -3.62
N ASN A 14 -22.92 -8.85 -4.46
CA ASN A 14 -23.04 -10.29 -4.31
C ASN A 14 -22.19 -10.87 -3.19
N SER A 15 -21.35 -10.06 -2.52
CA SER A 15 -20.58 -10.51 -1.36
C SER A 15 -21.47 -10.80 -0.15
N TRP A 16 -22.64 -10.17 -0.03
CA TRP A 16 -23.59 -10.34 1.07
C TRP A 16 -25.03 -10.19 0.59
N SER A 17 -25.97 -10.94 1.17
CA SER A 17 -27.37 -10.88 0.76
C SER A 17 -28.10 -9.65 1.31
N GLY A 18 -29.07 -9.14 0.56
CA GLY A 18 -30.02 -8.12 1.02
C GLY A 18 -29.42 -6.72 1.09
N GLU A 19 -29.94 -5.90 1.99
CA GLU A 19 -29.58 -4.48 2.14
C GLU A 19 -28.08 -4.26 2.36
N LEU A 20 -27.42 -5.14 3.11
CA LEU A 20 -25.98 -5.04 3.36
C LEU A 20 -25.14 -5.21 2.08
N GLY A 21 -25.60 -6.04 1.14
CA GLY A 21 -24.97 -6.16 -0.18
C GLY A 21 -25.06 -4.85 -0.96
N GLU A 22 -26.23 -4.23 -0.99
CA GLU A 22 -26.42 -2.94 -1.67
C GLU A 22 -25.56 -1.84 -1.04
N GLN A 23 -25.56 -1.74 0.30
CA GLN A 23 -24.73 -0.79 1.01
C GLN A 23 -23.24 -0.94 0.66
N ARG A 24 -22.72 -2.18 0.63
CA ARG A 24 -21.34 -2.44 0.24
C ARG A 24 -21.02 -2.05 -1.20
N ALA A 25 -21.96 -2.22 -2.12
CA ALA A 25 -21.78 -1.81 -3.52
C ALA A 25 -21.70 -0.28 -3.65
N GLU A 26 -22.52 0.46 -2.91
CA GLU A 26 -22.49 1.92 -2.87
C GLU A 26 -21.22 2.46 -2.20
N GLU A 27 -20.84 1.89 -1.06
CA GLU A 27 -19.61 2.24 -0.34
C GLU A 27 -18.37 1.99 -1.19
N LEU A 28 -18.29 0.85 -1.88
CA LEU A 28 -17.17 0.54 -2.78
C LEU A 28 -17.09 1.53 -3.95
N GLU A 29 -18.20 1.85 -4.59
CA GLU A 29 -18.19 2.85 -5.68
C GLU A 29 -17.69 4.21 -5.19
N LYS A 30 -18.23 4.67 -4.05
CA LYS A 30 -17.82 5.93 -3.44
C LYS A 30 -16.32 5.92 -3.10
N TYR A 31 -15.84 4.83 -2.52
CA TYR A 31 -14.42 4.63 -2.22
C TYR A 31 -13.57 4.74 -3.48
N LEU A 32 -13.89 3.96 -4.52
CA LEU A 32 -13.17 3.95 -5.79
C LEU A 32 -13.11 5.34 -6.44
N ARG A 33 -14.24 6.03 -6.57
CA ARG A 33 -14.28 7.34 -7.22
C ARG A 33 -13.42 8.37 -6.48
N ASN A 34 -13.50 8.38 -5.15
CA ASN A 34 -12.69 9.28 -4.33
C ASN A 34 -11.20 8.95 -4.42
N LYS A 35 -10.83 7.68 -4.28
CA LYS A 35 -9.42 7.26 -4.31
C LYS A 35 -8.79 7.39 -5.67
N LEU A 36 -9.50 7.06 -6.74
CA LEU A 36 -9.01 7.27 -8.10
C LEU A 36 -8.78 8.74 -8.39
N GLN A 37 -9.70 9.62 -7.96
CA GLN A 37 -9.52 11.07 -8.11
C GLN A 37 -8.29 11.57 -7.34
N GLU A 38 -8.10 11.07 -6.12
CA GLU A 38 -6.94 11.39 -5.30
C GLU A 38 -5.62 10.97 -5.96
N TYR A 39 -5.51 9.69 -6.35
CA TYR A 39 -4.33 9.13 -7.01
C TYR A 39 -4.06 9.81 -8.34
N SER A 40 -5.10 10.07 -9.14
CA SER A 40 -4.99 10.78 -10.42
C SER A 40 -4.41 12.18 -10.23
N ASN A 41 -4.87 12.91 -9.22
CA ASN A 41 -4.38 14.26 -8.91
C ASN A 41 -2.94 14.26 -8.42
N ALA A 42 -2.55 13.30 -7.56
CA ALA A 42 -1.22 13.20 -6.99
C ALA A 42 -0.20 12.74 -8.03
N LEU A 43 -0.54 11.71 -8.81
CA LEU A 43 0.36 11.09 -9.78
C LEU A 43 0.37 11.79 -11.14
N LYS A 44 -0.63 12.65 -11.42
CA LYS A 44 -0.90 13.25 -12.73
C LYS A 44 -1.17 12.19 -13.81
N MET A 45 -1.95 11.18 -13.44
CA MET A 45 -2.24 10.02 -14.30
C MET A 45 -3.75 9.85 -14.53
N PRO A 46 -4.18 9.27 -15.66
CA PRO A 46 -5.59 8.97 -15.89
C PRO A 46 -6.13 7.97 -14.86
N GLN A 47 -7.32 8.26 -14.29
CA GLN A 47 -7.99 7.34 -13.35
C GLN A 47 -8.19 5.93 -13.91
N LYS A 48 -8.44 5.82 -15.22
CA LYS A 48 -8.62 4.54 -15.90
C LYS A 48 -7.36 3.66 -15.80
N GLU A 49 -6.18 4.23 -16.02
CA GLU A 49 -4.91 3.50 -15.98
C GLU A 49 -4.59 3.03 -14.56
N ILE A 50 -4.83 3.87 -13.55
CA ILE A 50 -4.67 3.52 -12.13
C ILE A 50 -5.60 2.36 -11.77
N LEU A 51 -6.88 2.43 -12.17
CA LEU A 51 -7.84 1.36 -11.89
C LEU A 51 -7.48 0.05 -12.59
N GLU A 52 -7.01 0.10 -13.84
CA GLU A 52 -6.57 -1.08 -14.58
C GLU A 52 -5.34 -1.73 -13.95
N ALA A 53 -4.41 -0.92 -13.42
CA ALA A 53 -3.25 -1.43 -12.69
C ALA A 53 -3.63 -2.11 -11.37
N TRP A 54 -4.52 -1.48 -10.58
CA TRP A 54 -5.08 -2.08 -9.37
C TRP A 54 -5.79 -3.40 -9.64
N GLU A 55 -6.61 -3.47 -10.69
CA GLU A 55 -7.30 -4.71 -11.07
C GLU A 55 -6.35 -5.80 -11.56
N LYS A 56 -5.24 -5.43 -12.20
CA LYS A 56 -4.20 -6.39 -12.62
C LYS A 56 -3.46 -6.97 -11.42
N ASP A 57 -3.27 -6.19 -10.36
CA ASP A 57 -2.60 -6.60 -9.13
C ASP A 57 -3.53 -7.35 -8.15
N ARG A 58 -4.83 -7.04 -8.17
CA ARG A 58 -5.82 -7.64 -7.28
C ARG A 58 -5.96 -9.15 -7.52
N THR A 59 -5.62 -9.94 -6.51
CA THR A 59 -5.72 -11.41 -6.52
C THR A 59 -6.84 -11.97 -5.63
N TYR A 60 -7.57 -11.09 -4.94
CA TYR A 60 -8.62 -11.47 -3.98
C TYR A 60 -9.85 -10.55 -4.08
N SER A 61 -10.84 -10.72 -3.18
CA SER A 61 -12.14 -10.05 -3.28
C SER A 61 -12.04 -8.52 -3.31
N ALA A 62 -12.90 -7.87 -4.10
CA ALA A 62 -12.92 -6.42 -4.27
C ALA A 62 -13.07 -5.68 -2.94
N ILE A 63 -13.99 -6.12 -2.07
CA ILE A 63 -14.24 -5.51 -0.76
C ILE A 63 -13.01 -5.53 0.15
N ASN A 64 -12.18 -6.57 0.07
CA ASN A 64 -10.97 -6.64 0.87
C ASN A 64 -9.79 -5.94 0.19
N TYR A 65 -9.76 -5.87 -1.14
CA TYR A 65 -8.65 -5.24 -1.86
C TYR A 65 -8.74 -3.72 -1.82
N TYR A 66 -9.93 -3.18 -2.00
CA TYR A 66 -10.16 -1.74 -2.04
C TYR A 66 -10.37 -1.16 -0.64
N GLN A 67 -9.26 -0.86 0.02
CA GLN A 67 -9.22 -0.32 1.38
C GLN A 67 -7.94 0.48 1.61
N GLU A 68 -7.98 1.36 2.62
CA GLU A 68 -6.90 2.31 2.92
C GLU A 68 -5.53 1.65 3.08
N ALA A 69 -5.48 0.43 3.61
CA ALA A 69 -4.23 -0.31 3.79
C ALA A 69 -3.51 -0.61 2.46
N ASN A 70 -4.25 -0.82 1.37
CA ASN A 70 -3.71 -1.13 0.05
C ASN A 70 -3.64 0.12 -0.86
N GLN A 71 -4.50 1.12 -0.64
CA GLN A 71 -4.50 2.39 -1.36
C GLN A 71 -4.45 3.58 -0.38
N PRO A 72 -3.33 3.76 0.34
CA PRO A 72 -3.21 4.81 1.32
C PRO A 72 -3.33 6.19 0.68
N SER A 73 -3.88 7.13 1.43
CA SER A 73 -4.05 8.52 1.01
C SER A 73 -2.69 9.19 0.84
N PHE A 74 -2.53 9.97 -0.24
CA PHE A 74 -1.39 10.86 -0.47
C PHE A 74 -1.30 12.01 0.53
N LYS A 75 -2.35 12.21 1.35
CA LYS A 75 -2.31 13.13 2.50
C LYS A 75 -1.58 12.54 3.71
N ALA A 76 -1.24 11.25 3.70
CA ALA A 76 -0.37 10.68 4.72
C ALA A 76 1.06 11.17 4.48
N ASP A 77 1.72 11.68 5.52
CA ASP A 77 3.08 12.26 5.48
C ASP A 77 4.18 11.27 5.05
N LYS A 78 3.81 10.06 4.60
CA LYS A 78 4.70 8.92 4.35
C LYS A 78 4.51 8.31 2.96
N VAL A 79 3.91 9.03 2.03
CA VAL A 79 3.81 8.62 0.62
C VAL A 79 4.92 9.26 -0.20
N ILE A 80 5.74 8.44 -0.85
CA ILE A 80 6.84 8.91 -1.70
C ILE A 80 6.65 8.33 -3.11
N VAL A 81 6.77 9.18 -4.12
CA VAL A 81 6.54 8.82 -5.52
C VAL A 81 7.84 8.90 -6.30
N PHE A 82 8.12 7.87 -7.09
CA PHE A 82 9.22 7.80 -8.03
C PHE A 82 8.69 7.54 -9.44
N GLU A 83 9.42 8.00 -10.46
CA GLU A 83 9.08 7.68 -11.84
C GLU A 83 9.47 6.24 -12.17
N THR A 84 10.65 5.79 -11.68
CA THR A 84 11.21 4.47 -11.98
C THR A 84 11.75 3.75 -10.74
N VAL A 85 11.97 2.44 -10.88
CA VAL A 85 12.62 1.61 -9.84
C VAL A 85 14.06 2.06 -9.58
N ASP A 86 14.77 2.54 -10.59
CA ASP A 86 16.16 2.99 -10.44
C ASP A 86 16.25 4.25 -9.58
N GLU A 87 15.32 5.20 -9.77
CA GLU A 87 15.22 6.39 -8.91
C GLU A 87 14.95 6.00 -7.45
N LEU A 88 14.05 5.04 -7.22
CA LEU A 88 13.81 4.50 -5.88
C LEU A 88 15.10 3.93 -5.27
N TYR A 89 15.83 3.09 -6.01
CA TYR A 89 17.06 2.49 -5.49
C TYR A 89 18.15 3.52 -5.20
N GLN A 90 18.30 4.55 -6.05
CA GLN A 90 19.21 5.66 -5.79
C GLN A 90 18.81 6.44 -4.53
N ALA A 91 17.52 6.70 -4.34
CA ALA A 91 17.01 7.42 -3.17
C ALA A 91 17.13 6.60 -1.86
N ILE A 92 16.98 5.27 -1.93
CA ILE A 92 17.19 4.39 -0.77
C ILE A 92 18.67 4.38 -0.35
N GLY A 93 19.60 4.27 -1.31
CA GLY A 93 21.04 4.17 -1.03
C GLY A 93 21.44 2.77 -0.54
N ASP A 94 21.97 2.69 0.69
CA ASP A 94 22.59 1.50 1.31
C ASP A 94 21.69 0.26 1.48
N LYS A 95 20.41 0.30 1.05
CA LYS A 95 19.41 -0.77 1.24
C LYS A 95 19.32 -1.25 2.70
N LYS A 96 19.32 -0.28 3.62
CA LYS A 96 19.11 -0.48 5.05
C LYS A 96 17.77 0.11 5.44
N PHE A 97 16.99 -0.63 6.21
CA PHE A 97 15.62 -0.27 6.57
C PHE A 97 15.37 -0.48 8.05
N ARG A 98 14.62 0.42 8.69
CA ARG A 98 14.23 0.31 10.09
C ARG A 98 13.02 -0.61 10.23
N CYS A 99 13.19 -1.74 10.92
CA CYS A 99 12.06 -2.61 11.24
C CYS A 99 11.06 -1.85 12.14
N ALA A 100 9.79 -1.81 11.71
CA ALA A 100 8.73 -1.15 12.47
C ALA A 100 8.46 -1.79 13.86
N SER A 101 8.70 -3.09 13.98
CA SER A 101 8.41 -3.87 15.19
C SER A 101 9.54 -3.77 16.22
N CYS A 102 10.75 -4.25 15.89
CA CYS A 102 11.86 -4.27 16.83
C CYS A 102 12.76 -3.03 16.79
N GLY A 103 12.66 -2.19 15.76
CA GLY A 103 13.59 -1.06 15.57
C GLY A 103 15.00 -1.46 15.11
N GLY A 104 15.27 -2.74 14.83
CA GLY A 104 16.53 -3.17 14.24
C GLY A 104 16.71 -2.72 12.79
N ILE A 105 17.95 -2.76 12.30
CA ILE A 105 18.26 -2.47 10.90
C ILE A 105 18.16 -3.77 10.08
N SER A 106 17.19 -3.82 9.18
CA SER A 106 17.02 -4.88 8.19
C SER A 106 17.72 -4.51 6.88
N THR A 107 18.17 -5.53 6.16
CA THR A 107 18.62 -5.41 4.75
C THR A 107 17.51 -5.76 3.75
N ASN A 108 16.38 -6.26 4.25
CA ASN A 108 15.19 -6.53 3.47
C ASN A 108 14.09 -5.49 3.79
N PRO A 109 13.48 -4.84 2.79
CA PRO A 109 12.48 -3.80 2.99
C PRO A 109 11.13 -4.31 3.53
N TYR A 110 10.85 -5.60 3.43
CA TYR A 110 9.55 -6.19 3.81
C TYR A 110 9.63 -7.13 5.02
N GLU A 111 10.76 -7.80 5.22
CA GLU A 111 10.94 -8.81 6.27
C GLU A 111 12.12 -8.44 7.17
N CYS A 112 11.94 -8.54 8.48
CA CYS A 112 12.99 -8.24 9.43
C CYS A 112 14.04 -9.34 9.42
N ASN A 113 15.28 -8.97 9.15
CA ASN A 113 16.44 -9.85 9.31
C ASN A 113 17.55 -9.20 10.16
N SER A 114 17.17 -8.31 11.08
CA SER A 114 18.12 -7.58 11.92
C SER A 114 18.83 -8.43 12.97
N GLY A 115 18.23 -9.57 13.36
CA GLY A 115 18.75 -10.41 14.44
C GLY A 115 18.39 -9.93 15.85
N GLU A 116 17.57 -8.88 15.99
CA GLU A 116 17.15 -8.36 17.30
C GLU A 116 16.29 -9.38 18.06
N GLU A 117 16.59 -9.59 19.34
CA GLU A 117 15.80 -10.44 20.23
C GLU A 117 14.67 -9.63 20.89
N ILE A 118 13.41 -10.00 20.61
CA ILE A 118 12.22 -9.28 21.11
C ILE A 118 11.68 -9.85 22.40
N SER A 119 12.04 -11.09 22.72
CA SER A 119 11.80 -11.75 23.99
C SER A 119 12.76 -12.93 24.12
N LYS A 120 12.92 -13.48 25.33
CA LYS A 120 13.89 -14.54 25.63
C LYS A 120 13.82 -15.69 24.60
N GLY A 121 14.87 -15.83 23.77
CA GLY A 121 15.02 -16.83 22.72
C GLY A 121 14.25 -16.57 21.42
N LYS A 122 13.57 -15.43 21.28
CA LYS A 122 12.75 -15.09 20.11
C LYS A 122 13.36 -13.91 19.34
N ILE A 123 13.90 -14.22 18.16
CA ILE A 123 14.39 -13.23 17.20
C ILE A 123 13.22 -12.61 16.44
N CYS A 124 13.32 -11.32 16.14
CA CYS A 124 12.35 -10.60 15.33
C CYS A 124 12.38 -11.10 13.88
N ASP A 125 11.21 -11.51 13.39
CA ASP A 125 10.94 -11.97 12.03
C ASP A 125 9.78 -11.18 11.39
N TRP A 126 9.56 -9.94 11.84
CA TRP A 126 8.41 -9.13 11.45
C TRP A 126 8.29 -8.96 9.93
N LYS A 127 7.06 -9.04 9.41
CA LYS A 127 6.74 -8.91 7.98
C LYS A 127 5.77 -7.78 7.79
N VAL A 128 6.14 -6.79 6.97
CA VAL A 128 5.31 -5.60 6.68
C VAL A 128 4.02 -5.96 5.94
N TYR A 129 3.97 -7.10 5.26
CA TYR A 129 2.77 -7.61 4.59
C TYR A 129 1.92 -8.51 5.50
N GLY A 130 2.25 -8.61 6.80
CA GLY A 130 1.46 -9.32 7.79
C GLY A 130 0.26 -8.52 8.30
N LEU A 131 -0.53 -9.12 9.20
CA LEU A 131 -1.80 -8.57 9.70
C LEU A 131 -1.70 -7.13 10.23
N PHE A 132 -0.59 -6.79 10.88
CA PHE A 132 -0.39 -5.48 11.51
C PHE A 132 0.46 -4.52 10.68
N GLY A 133 0.78 -4.89 9.44
CA GLY A 133 1.43 -4.00 8.48
C GLY A 133 2.79 -3.48 8.93
N ASP A 134 2.98 -2.19 8.71
CA ASP A 134 4.15 -1.41 9.08
C ASP A 134 4.05 -0.75 10.47
N LEU A 135 3.01 -1.07 11.24
CA LEU A 135 2.73 -0.44 12.54
C LEU A 135 2.70 1.10 12.49
N GLY A 136 2.38 1.67 11.32
CA GLY A 136 2.39 3.12 11.08
C GLY A 136 3.79 3.75 11.08
N LYS A 137 4.86 2.96 11.01
CA LYS A 137 6.27 3.43 11.03
C LYS A 137 6.99 3.24 9.70
N GLY A 138 6.38 2.58 8.73
CA GLY A 138 6.91 2.41 7.38
C GLY A 138 6.59 3.59 6.49
N VAL A 139 6.86 3.40 5.21
CA VAL A 139 6.60 4.36 4.14
C VAL A 139 5.92 3.65 2.98
N TYR A 140 4.98 4.33 2.33
CA TYR A 140 4.36 3.84 1.11
C TYR A 140 5.08 4.46 -0.08
N VAL A 141 5.64 3.60 -0.93
CA VAL A 141 6.38 3.99 -2.11
C VAL A 141 5.56 3.68 -3.33
N TYR A 142 5.32 4.65 -4.21
CA TYR A 142 4.66 4.45 -5.50
C TYR A 142 5.64 4.65 -6.65
N ILE A 143 5.66 3.73 -7.61
CA ILE A 143 6.51 3.78 -8.80
C ILE A 143 5.62 3.87 -10.03
N LYS A 144 5.68 4.98 -10.75
CA LYS A 144 4.77 5.29 -11.86
C LYS A 144 4.96 4.35 -13.07
N ASP A 145 6.20 4.05 -13.47
CA ASP A 145 6.45 3.14 -14.59
C ASP A 145 5.94 1.70 -14.34
N LYS A 146 5.78 1.32 -13.07
CA LYS A 146 5.19 0.04 -12.65
C LYS A 146 3.71 0.13 -12.33
N LEU A 147 3.14 1.34 -12.28
CA LEU A 147 1.77 1.61 -11.83
C LEU A 147 1.45 0.95 -10.49
N ARG A 148 2.43 0.89 -9.59
CA ARG A 148 2.37 0.05 -8.38
C ARG A 148 2.92 0.82 -7.19
N GLY A 149 2.25 0.68 -6.06
CA GLY A 149 2.76 1.15 -4.79
C GLY A 149 2.76 0.07 -3.73
N GLU A 150 3.72 0.15 -2.81
CA GLU A 150 3.94 -0.83 -1.76
C GLU A 150 4.41 -0.16 -0.48
N THR A 151 3.97 -0.71 0.65
CA THR A 151 4.47 -0.30 1.96
C THR A 151 5.75 -1.08 2.28
N ILE A 152 6.80 -0.35 2.65
CA ILE A 152 8.08 -0.90 3.08
C ILE A 152 8.47 -0.37 4.45
N PHE A 153 9.40 -1.05 5.12
CA PHE A 153 10.14 -0.47 6.23
C PHE A 153 10.83 0.82 5.80
N THR A 154 10.86 1.81 6.69
CA THR A 154 11.46 3.11 6.41
C THR A 154 12.95 2.96 6.13
N PRO A 155 13.46 3.36 4.95
CA PRO A 155 14.89 3.42 4.67
C PRO A 155 15.61 4.30 5.70
N ILE A 156 16.78 3.86 6.15
CA ILE A 156 17.57 4.61 7.15
C ILE A 156 17.94 6.01 6.63
N SER A 157 18.17 6.14 5.32
CA SER A 157 18.43 7.42 4.65
C SER A 157 17.27 8.42 4.78
N TRP A 158 16.05 7.96 5.08
CA TRP A 158 14.85 8.79 5.18
C TRP A 158 14.43 9.09 6.63
N GLU A 159 15.08 8.51 7.64
CA GLU A 159 14.75 8.75 9.06
C GLU A 159 14.89 10.22 9.47
N LYS A 160 15.73 11.00 8.78
CA LYS A 160 15.93 12.44 9.03
C LYS A 160 14.92 13.36 8.36
N VAL A 161 14.06 12.84 7.50
CA VAL A 161 13.04 13.64 6.79
C VAL A 161 11.76 13.78 7.63
N ASN A 162 11.67 13.06 8.76
CA ASN A 162 10.47 12.97 9.61
C ASN A 162 10.68 13.48 11.06
N ALA A 163 11.64 14.37 11.30
CA ALA A 163 11.91 14.98 12.61
C ALA A 163 11.49 16.44 12.66
#